data_AF-A0A0R1PRJ4-F1
#
_entry.id   AF-A0A0R1PRJ4-F1
#
_cell.length_a   1.000
_cell.length_b   1.000
_cell.length_c   1.000
_cell.angle_alpha   90.00
_cell.angle_beta   90.00
_cell.angle_gamma   90.00
#
_symmetry.space_group_name_H-M   'P 1'
#
loop_
_entity.id
_entity.type
_entity.pdbx_description
1 polymer ?
#
loop_
_entity_poly.entity_id
_entity_poly.type
_entity_poly.pdbx_seq_one_letter_code
_entity_poly.pdbx_strand_id
1 'polypeptide(L)'
;MSLDSFNHKKDEEMRESYETTLKDNKKDAVAFLKNISRKEVERKRSVTFSITESQLKKMDTAARKNGFKNRSEFLASIIDAI
;
A
#
# COMPACT_ATOMS: atom_id res chain seq x y z
N MET A 1 19.06 44.08 -36.29
CA MET A 1 18.31 43.14 -35.42
C MET A 1 18.25 43.80 -34.04
N SER A 2 17.06 44.03 -33.49
CA SER A 2 16.89 44.71 -32.18
C SER A 2 17.35 43.80 -31.04
N LEU A 3 17.93 44.37 -29.98
CA LEU A 3 18.30 43.66 -28.75
C LEU A 3 17.09 42.92 -28.14
N ASP A 4 15.89 43.50 -28.27
CA ASP A 4 14.64 42.95 -27.71
C ASP A 4 14.27 41.60 -28.35
N SER A 5 14.55 41.44 -29.64
CA SER A 5 14.31 40.20 -30.37
C SER A 5 15.29 39.07 -30.03
N PHE A 6 16.44 39.37 -29.42
CA PHE A 6 17.42 38.36 -29.01
C PHE A 6 17.09 37.79 -27.62
N ASN A 7 16.60 38.64 -26.72
CA ASN A 7 16.14 38.21 -25.39
C ASN A 7 14.88 37.36 -25.46
N HIS A 8 13.91 37.72 -26.31
CA HIS A 8 12.70 36.92 -26.48
C HIS A 8 12.97 35.48 -26.94
N LYS A 9 13.91 35.28 -27.88
CA LYS A 9 14.27 33.92 -28.35
C LYS A 9 14.96 33.10 -27.26
N LYS A 10 15.86 33.73 -26.50
CA LYS A 10 16.54 33.08 -25.37
C LYS A 10 15.57 32.69 -24.27
N ASP A 11 14.60 33.55 -23.96
CA ASP A 11 13.60 33.29 -22.93
C ASP A 11 12.62 32.18 -23.34
N GLU A 12 12.24 32.11 -24.62
CA GLU A 12 11.43 31.01 -25.17
C GLU A 12 12.19 29.68 -25.14
N GLU A 13 13.44 29.63 -25.58
CA GLU A 13 14.29 28.42 -25.55
C GLU A 13 14.51 27.92 -24.10
N MET A 14 14.71 28.83 -23.15
CA MET A 14 14.82 28.48 -21.73
C MET A 14 13.49 27.94 -21.19
N ARG A 15 12.37 28.52 -21.57
CA ARG A 15 11.05 28.06 -21.13
C ARG A 15 10.71 26.68 -21.69
N GLU A 16 11.00 26.42 -22.96
CA GLU A 16 10.79 25.12 -23.59
C GLU A 16 11.68 24.02 -22.98
N SER A 17 12.95 24.33 -22.69
CA SER A 17 13.86 23.37 -22.03
C SER A 17 13.44 23.05 -20.59
N TYR A 18 12.94 24.04 -19.83
CA TYR A 18 12.35 23.81 -18.51
C TYR A 18 11.07 22.96 -18.56
N GLU A 19 10.17 23.21 -19.53
CA GLU A 19 8.95 22.41 -19.68
C GLU A 19 9.25 20.96 -20.09
N THR A 20 10.27 20.75 -20.93
CA THR A 20 10.65 19.42 -21.41
C THR A 20 11.24 18.57 -20.28
N THR A 21 12.17 19.13 -19.49
CA THR A 21 12.77 18.45 -18.33
C THR A 21 11.77 18.14 -17.21
N LEU A 22 10.73 18.97 -17.02
CA LEU A 22 9.63 18.71 -16.09
C LEU A 22 8.65 17.62 -16.56
N LYS A 23 8.48 17.45 -17.88
CA LYS A 23 7.58 16.43 -18.45
C LYS A 23 8.21 15.04 -18.44
N ASP A 24 9.51 14.94 -18.65
CA ASP A 24 10.22 13.65 -18.66
C ASP A 24 10.36 13.05 -17.25
N ASN A 25 10.63 13.86 -16.23
CA ASN A 25 10.76 13.39 -14.84
C ASN A 25 9.43 12.93 -14.20
N LYS A 26 8.28 13.39 -14.70
CA LYS A 26 6.97 12.98 -14.15
C LYS A 26 6.60 11.55 -14.51
N LYS A 27 7.00 11.05 -15.69
CA LYS A 27 6.66 9.69 -16.12
C LYS A 27 7.42 8.64 -15.30
N ASP A 28 8.69 8.88 -15.03
CA ASP A 28 9.51 7.97 -14.21
C ASP A 28 9.14 8.01 -12.73
N ALA A 29 8.82 9.19 -12.18
CA ALA A 29 8.35 9.29 -10.79
C ALA A 29 7.00 8.58 -10.59
N VAL A 30 6.07 8.72 -11.54
CA VAL A 30 4.76 8.03 -11.50
C VAL A 30 4.93 6.52 -11.70
N ALA A 31 5.85 6.07 -12.57
CA ALA A 31 6.17 4.66 -12.73
C ALA A 31 6.82 4.05 -11.47
N PHE A 32 7.71 4.79 -10.80
CA PHE A 32 8.33 4.38 -9.55
C PHE A 32 7.29 4.27 -8.41
N LEU A 33 6.40 5.26 -8.28
CA LEU A 33 5.28 5.20 -7.33
C LEU A 33 4.28 4.08 -7.65
N LYS A 34 4.07 3.75 -8.93
CA LYS A 34 3.25 2.61 -9.36
C LYS A 34 3.90 1.25 -9.05
N ASN A 35 5.22 1.16 -9.07
CA ASN A 35 5.95 -0.04 -8.64
C ASN A 35 6.01 -0.17 -7.10
N ILE A 36 5.86 0.93 -6.35
CA ILE A 36 5.65 0.94 -4.90
C ILE A 36 4.16 0.70 -4.56
N SER A 37 3.24 0.90 -5.50
CA SER A 37 1.81 0.65 -5.35
C SER A 37 1.54 -0.85 -5.16
N ARG A 38 1.62 -1.25 -3.89
CA ARG A 38 0.83 -2.30 -3.26
C ARG A 38 0.81 -3.61 -4.04
N LYS A 39 1.76 -4.49 -3.73
CA LYS A 39 1.36 -5.91 -3.61
C LYS A 39 0.13 -5.93 -2.71
N GLU A 40 -0.99 -6.47 -3.19
CA GLU A 40 -2.11 -6.90 -2.37
C GLU A 40 -1.64 -8.05 -1.47
N VAL A 41 -0.74 -7.73 -0.53
CA VAL A 41 -0.42 -8.63 0.55
C VAL A 41 -1.63 -8.58 1.45
N GLU A 42 -2.30 -9.72 1.63
CA GLU A 42 -3.31 -9.88 2.67
C GLU A 42 -2.74 -9.34 3.98
N ARG A 43 -3.20 -8.15 4.36
CA ARG A 43 -2.70 -7.50 5.56
C ARG A 43 -3.33 -8.22 6.73
N LYS A 44 -2.49 -8.82 7.59
CA LYS A 44 -2.94 -9.35 8.87
C LYS A 44 -3.62 -8.22 9.64
N ARG A 45 -4.92 -8.38 9.92
CA ARG A 45 -5.69 -7.47 10.77
C ARG A 45 -5.89 -8.14 12.13
N SER A 46 -5.68 -7.39 13.20
CA SER A 46 -6.04 -7.83 14.53
C SER A 46 -7.48 -7.42 14.83
N VAL A 47 -8.24 -8.33 15.45
CA VAL A 47 -9.58 -8.07 15.96
C VAL A 47 -9.59 -8.44 17.43
N THR A 48 -10.15 -7.55 18.26
CA THR A 48 -10.32 -7.78 19.69
C THR A 48 -11.80 -7.97 19.98
N PHE A 49 -12.14 -9.03 20.69
CA PHE A 49 -13.51 -9.34 21.11
C PHE A 49 -13.56 -9.51 22.63
N SER A 50 -14.67 -9.08 23.23
CA SER A 50 -14.95 -9.30 24.64
C SER A 50 -15.72 -10.61 24.78
N ILE A 51 -15.15 -11.57 25.52
CA ILE A 51 -15.77 -12.85 25.84
C ILE A 51 -15.63 -13.16 27.32
N THR A 52 -16.48 -14.05 27.82
CA THR A 52 -16.37 -14.52 29.20
C THR A 52 -15.19 -15.47 29.37
N GLU A 53 -14.67 -15.58 30.59
CA GLU A 53 -13.56 -16.50 30.89
C GLU A 53 -13.93 -17.96 30.62
N SER A 54 -15.20 -18.34 30.84
CA SER A 54 -15.67 -19.69 30.56
C SER A 54 -15.70 -20.00 29.06
N GLN A 55 -16.05 -19.02 28.22
CA GLN A 55 -15.97 -19.13 26.77
C GLN A 55 -14.52 -19.25 26.30
N LEU A 56 -13.62 -18.47 26.88
CA LEU A 56 -12.19 -18.54 26.57
C LEU A 56 -11.62 -19.94 26.84
N LYS A 57 -11.92 -20.53 28.00
CA LYS A 57 -11.48 -21.88 28.37
C LYS A 57 -12.02 -22.95 27.42
N LYS A 58 -13.30 -22.85 27.03
CA LYS A 58 -13.91 -23.76 26.04
C LYS A 58 -13.21 -23.66 24.68
N MET A 59 -12.89 -22.45 24.24
CA MET A 59 -12.19 -22.21 22.98
C MET A 59 -10.77 -22.79 23.00
N ASP A 60 -10.02 -22.60 24.08
CA ASP A 60 -8.68 -23.17 24.24
C ASP A 60 -8.70 -24.70 24.24
N THR A 61 -9.70 -25.30 24.90
CA THR A 61 -9.87 -26.76 24.93
C THR A 61 -10.22 -27.31 23.54
N ALA A 62 -11.10 -26.63 22.81
CA ALA A 62 -11.49 -27.02 21.46
C ALA A 62 -10.31 -26.89 20.47
N ALA A 63 -9.56 -25.79 20.54
CA ALA A 63 -8.38 -25.57 19.69
C ALA A 63 -7.33 -26.68 19.88
N ARG A 64 -7.04 -27.04 21.14
CA ARG A 64 -6.11 -28.15 21.45
C ARG A 64 -6.63 -29.50 20.98
N LYS A 65 -7.91 -29.80 21.18
CA LYS A 65 -8.52 -31.06 20.75
C LYS A 65 -8.42 -31.26 19.24
N ASN A 66 -8.54 -30.18 18.48
CA ASN A 66 -8.45 -30.19 17.02
C ASN A 66 -7.01 -30.01 16.50
N GLY A 67 -6.00 -29.96 17.37
CA GLY A 67 -4.59 -29.91 16.98
C GLY A 67 -4.09 -28.54 16.49
N PHE A 68 -4.85 -27.46 16.73
CA PHE A 68 -4.42 -26.11 16.33
C PHE A 68 -3.31 -25.59 17.24
N LYS A 69 -2.29 -24.94 16.64
CA LYS A 69 -1.13 -24.41 17.36
C LYS A 69 -1.46 -23.13 18.11
N ASN A 70 -2.38 -22.32 17.59
CA ASN A 70 -2.80 -21.07 18.20
C ASN A 70 -4.30 -20.82 18.03
N ARG A 71 -4.85 -19.93 18.87
CA ARG A 71 -6.26 -19.55 18.86
C ARG A 71 -6.67 -18.86 17.56
N SER A 72 -5.75 -18.12 16.95
CA SER A 72 -6.03 -17.36 15.72
C SER A 72 -6.26 -18.27 14.52
N GLU A 73 -5.47 -19.34 14.37
CA GLU A 73 -5.64 -20.38 13.35
C GLU A 73 -6.94 -21.14 13.55
N PHE A 74 -7.26 -21.48 14.81
CA PHE A 74 -8.54 -22.10 15.13
C PHE A 74 -9.72 -21.22 14.70
N LEU A 75 -9.72 -19.94 15.10
CA LEU A 75 -10.79 -19.01 14.72
C LEU A 75 -10.84 -18.76 13.20
N ALA A 76 -9.68 -18.64 12.54
CA ALA A 76 -9.63 -18.53 11.08
C ALA A 76 -10.28 -19.73 10.40
N SER A 77 -9.95 -20.96 10.85
CA SER A 77 -10.54 -22.19 10.28
C SER A 77 -12.07 -22.26 10.44
N ILE A 78 -12.61 -21.68 11.51
CA ILE A 78 -14.07 -21.62 11.72
C ILE A 78 -14.68 -20.63 10.75
N ILE A 79 -14.07 -19.46 10.58
CA ILE A 79 -14.55 -18.41 9.67
C ILE A 79 -14.52 -18.89 8.22
N ASP A 80 -13.45 -19.57 7.81
CA ASP A 80 -13.30 -20.09 6.45
C ASP A 80 -14.28 -21.23 6.13
N ALA A 81 -14.87 -21.87 7.16
CA ALA A 81 -15.83 -22.96 7.01
C ALA A 81 -17.30 -22.48 6.98
N ILE A 82 -17.57 -21.18 7.12
CA ILE A 82 -18.90 -20.56 7.03
C ILE A 82 -19.21 -20.25 5.56
#